data_AF-A0AAD2FG01-F1
#
_entry.id   AF-A0AAD2FG01-F1
#
_cell.length_a   1.000
_cell.length_b   1.000
_cell.length_c   1.000
_cell.angle_alpha   90.00
_cell.angle_beta   90.00
_cell.angle_gamma   90.00
#
_symmetry.space_group_name_H-M   'P 1'
#
loop_
_entity.id
_entity.type
_entity.pdbx_description
1 polymer ?
#
loop_
_entity_poly.entity_id
_entity_poly.type
_entity_poly.pdbx_seq_one_letter_code
_entity_poly.pdbx_strand_id
1 'polypeptide(L)'
;MRSDVTYLESFLDHISSFPAELRRNLDLMKDQDKTCTELFEEMTKLQKEYIERAEWKMEKLEIVDGNSIRVLGTDDDGPTVLPTTEELVDYIYEHDTLKRIETIEKDALQRTAEKVAVAEQSHALVDNVCKRLESDLIQIEKTLQANGGFQAPGMAKVNDLAAVQVTPGSPDWILAKVVTHDPTTGMYRLSDEDTESNKIFDLPQSQVVILGGLRNLSKGETVFAIYPDTTSFYQATIAQVPRKSTGGGSFVMVNFVDDSDENGITHDKAVLLKHIMLPPY
;
A
#
# COMPACT_ATOMS: atom_id res chain seq x y z
N MET A 1 -30.75 3.33 -12.22
CA MET A 1 -30.54 4.79 -12.33
C MET A 1 -30.81 5.59 -11.05
N ARG A 2 -31.66 5.16 -10.09
CA ARG A 2 -31.82 5.87 -8.80
C ARG A 2 -30.76 5.55 -7.73
N SER A 3 -30.05 4.43 -7.87
CA SER A 3 -29.03 3.93 -6.92
C SER A 3 -27.65 4.57 -7.08
N ASP A 4 -27.28 4.99 -8.30
CA ASP A 4 -25.94 5.52 -8.58
C ASP A 4 -25.76 6.94 -8.04
N VAL A 5 -26.84 7.72 -7.99
CA VAL A 5 -26.86 9.08 -7.42
C VAL A 5 -26.61 9.03 -5.91
N THR A 6 -27.20 8.05 -5.21
CA THR A 6 -27.05 7.88 -3.76
C THR A 6 -25.66 7.36 -3.38
N TYR A 7 -25.05 6.53 -4.22
CA TYR A 7 -23.68 6.05 -4.02
C TYR A 7 -22.66 7.19 -4.14
N LEU A 8 -22.78 8.00 -5.19
CA LEU A 8 -21.86 9.10 -5.46
C LEU A 8 -21.97 10.20 -4.39
N GLU A 9 -23.18 10.55 -3.96
CA GLU A 9 -23.40 11.49 -2.85
C GLU A 9 -22.77 10.96 -1.55
N SER A 10 -23.01 9.70 -1.19
CA SER A 10 -22.40 9.07 -0.01
C SER A 10 -20.87 8.97 -0.09
N PHE A 11 -20.32 8.82 -1.30
CA PHE A 11 -18.87 8.82 -1.55
C PHE A 11 -18.26 10.20 -1.39
N LEU A 12 -18.88 11.21 -2.00
CA LEU A 12 -18.42 12.59 -1.92
C LEU A 12 -18.52 13.14 -0.50
N ASP A 13 -19.57 12.81 0.24
CA ASP A 13 -19.72 13.22 1.65
C ASP A 13 -18.60 12.62 2.52
N HIS A 14 -18.29 11.33 2.35
CA HIS A 14 -17.22 10.68 3.13
C HIS A 14 -15.81 11.18 2.76
N ILE A 15 -15.50 11.35 1.47
CA ILE A 15 -14.17 11.82 1.05
C ILE A 15 -13.98 13.31 1.35
N SER A 16 -15.06 14.11 1.35
CA SER A 16 -14.96 15.53 1.68
C SER A 16 -14.78 15.77 3.17
N SER A 17 -15.37 14.94 4.05
CA SER A 17 -15.23 15.08 5.51
C SER A 17 -13.95 14.44 6.07
N PHE A 18 -13.46 13.36 5.44
CA PHE A 18 -12.32 12.58 5.93
C PHE A 18 -11.04 13.40 6.22
N PRO A 19 -10.55 14.29 5.32
CA PRO A 19 -9.36 15.07 5.61
C PRO A 19 -9.52 16.02 6.81
N ALA A 20 -10.72 16.56 7.00
CA ALA A 20 -11.02 17.48 8.10
C ALA A 20 -11.10 16.72 9.43
N GLU A 21 -11.74 15.55 9.44
CA GLU A 21 -11.83 14.67 10.62
C GLU A 21 -10.45 14.12 11.02
N LEU A 22 -9.66 13.66 10.06
CA LEU A 22 -8.30 13.17 10.31
C LEU A 22 -7.40 14.29 10.85
N ARG A 23 -7.43 15.48 10.24
CA ARG A 23 -6.66 16.63 10.74
C ARG A 23 -7.05 16.98 12.16
N ARG A 24 -8.35 17.05 12.46
CA ARG A 24 -8.85 17.32 13.81
C ARG A 24 -8.31 16.33 14.84
N ASN A 25 -8.30 15.03 14.51
CA ASN A 25 -7.80 14.01 15.43
C ASN A 25 -6.28 14.09 15.61
N LEU A 26 -5.53 14.35 14.53
CA LEU A 26 -4.08 14.54 14.60
C LEU A 26 -3.69 15.76 15.43
N ASP A 27 -4.42 16.87 15.27
CA ASP A 27 -4.23 18.09 16.07
C ASP A 27 -4.54 17.82 17.55
N LEU A 28 -5.64 17.12 17.85
CA LEU A 28 -5.99 16.73 19.21
C LEU A 28 -4.93 15.81 19.85
N MET A 29 -4.43 14.81 19.12
CA MET A 29 -3.35 13.95 19.63
C MET A 29 -2.08 14.72 19.91
N LYS A 30 -1.75 15.72 19.08
CA LYS A 30 -0.56 16.56 19.28
C LYS A 30 -0.70 17.44 20.51
N ASP A 31 -1.88 18.01 20.74
CA ASP A 31 -2.17 18.80 21.94
C ASP A 31 -2.12 17.92 23.20
N GLN A 32 -2.70 16.72 23.14
CA GLN A 32 -2.63 15.75 24.24
C GLN A 32 -1.20 15.29 24.51
N ASP A 33 -0.40 15.04 23.48
CA ASP A 33 1.02 14.65 23.61
C ASP A 33 1.85 15.74 24.29
N LYS A 34 1.62 17.00 23.90
CA LYS A 34 2.25 18.15 24.55
C LYS A 34 1.89 18.20 26.04
N THR A 35 0.60 18.12 26.38
CA THR A 35 0.20 18.17 27.80
C THR A 35 0.67 16.96 28.60
N CYS A 36 0.70 15.76 28.00
CA CYS A 36 1.28 14.58 28.65
C CYS A 36 2.76 14.80 28.97
N THR A 37 3.52 15.35 28.01
CA THR A 37 4.96 15.64 28.20
C THR A 37 5.17 16.63 29.33
N GLU A 38 4.39 17.71 29.38
CA GLU A 38 4.45 18.71 30.44
C GLU A 38 4.14 18.11 31.83
N LEU A 39 3.12 17.25 31.93
CA LEU A 39 2.79 16.55 33.18
C LEU A 39 3.86 15.55 33.60
N PHE A 40 4.44 14.82 32.65
CA PHE A 40 5.54 13.89 32.92
C PHE A 40 6.79 14.62 33.43
N GLU A 41 7.12 15.77 32.85
CA GLU A 41 8.22 16.63 33.31
C GLU A 41 7.96 17.18 34.73
N GLU A 42 6.75 17.68 35.01
CA GLU A 42 6.35 18.14 36.35
C GLU A 42 6.42 17.00 37.37
N MET A 43 5.89 15.82 37.03
CA MET A 43 5.92 14.63 37.89
C MET A 43 7.35 14.19 38.18
N THR A 44 8.20 14.09 37.15
CA THR A 44 9.60 13.66 37.30
C THR A 44 10.38 14.64 38.17
N LYS A 45 10.13 15.94 38.00
CA LYS A 45 10.74 16.98 38.83
C LYS A 45 10.31 16.85 40.29
N LEU A 46 9.00 16.71 40.56
CA LEU A 46 8.48 16.56 41.93
C LEU A 46 8.98 15.27 42.60
N GLN A 47 9.03 14.15 41.87
CA GLN A 47 9.59 12.89 42.37
C GLN A 47 11.06 13.04 42.74
N LYS A 48 11.85 13.69 41.87
CA LYS A 48 13.27 13.94 42.13
C LYS A 48 13.46 14.83 43.37
N GLU A 49 12.73 15.93 43.46
CA GLU A 49 12.80 16.83 44.60
C GLU A 49 12.36 16.14 45.91
N TYR A 50 11.35 15.27 45.85
CA TYR A 50 10.91 14.48 47.00
C TYR A 50 12.02 13.54 47.48
N ILE A 51 12.69 12.82 46.56
CA ILE A 51 13.80 11.92 46.88
C ILE A 51 14.97 12.70 47.46
N GLU A 52 15.39 13.80 46.83
CA GLU A 52 16.50 14.64 47.32
C GLU A 52 16.21 15.19 48.72
N ARG A 53 14.97 15.61 49.01
CA ARG A 53 14.57 16.05 50.35
C ARG A 53 14.55 14.90 51.35
N ALA A 54 14.07 13.72 50.96
CA ALA A 54 14.08 12.54 51.83
C ALA A 54 15.51 12.08 52.14
N GLU A 55 16.40 12.04 51.15
CA GLU A 55 17.82 11.73 51.30
C GLU A 55 18.52 12.74 52.21
N TRP A 56 18.27 14.04 52.02
CA TRP A 56 18.81 15.08 52.88
C TRP A 56 18.36 14.91 54.33
N LYS A 57 17.07 14.66 54.56
CA LYS A 57 16.53 14.39 55.90
C LYS A 57 17.16 13.14 56.51
N MET A 58 17.39 12.10 55.72
CA MET A 58 18.04 10.86 56.18
C MET A 58 19.52 11.07 56.54
N GLU A 59 20.26 11.89 55.80
CA GLU A 59 21.66 12.21 56.10
C GLU A 59 21.83 12.95 57.44
N LYS A 60 20.80 13.70 57.85
CA LYS A 60 20.77 14.40 59.16
C LYS A 60 20.45 13.49 60.35
N LEU A 61 20.18 12.21 60.13
CA LEU A 61 19.86 11.27 61.19
C LEU A 61 21.10 10.58 61.74
N GLU A 62 21.23 10.54 63.06
CA GLU A 62 22.29 9.81 63.77
C GLU A 62 21.68 8.87 64.82
N ILE A 63 22.26 7.68 64.94
CA ILE A 63 21.81 6.66 65.91
C ILE A 63 22.46 6.95 67.26
N VAL A 64 21.64 7.09 68.31
CA VAL A 64 22.14 7.46 69.66
C VAL A 64 22.34 6.23 70.54
N ASP A 65 21.34 5.34 70.64
CA ASP A 65 21.34 4.22 71.60
C ASP A 65 20.93 2.86 71.00
N GLY A 66 21.10 2.69 69.68
CA GLY A 66 20.65 1.50 68.94
C GLY A 66 19.12 1.37 68.78
N ASN A 67 18.35 2.17 69.52
CA ASN A 67 16.88 2.17 69.52
C ASN A 67 16.25 3.55 69.27
N SER A 68 17.05 4.62 69.26
CA SER A 68 16.59 6.01 69.11
C SER A 68 17.45 6.75 68.08
N ILE A 69 16.82 7.60 67.29
CA ILE A 69 17.47 8.39 66.22
C ILE A 69 17.41 9.87 66.60
N ARG A 70 18.49 10.63 66.41
CA ARG A 70 18.51 12.08 66.57
C ARG A 70 18.65 12.80 65.23
N VAL A 71 18.01 13.95 65.11
CA VAL A 71 18.15 14.86 63.97
C VAL A 71 19.23 15.90 64.28
N LEU A 72 20.26 16.00 63.43
CA LEU A 72 21.32 17.00 63.52
C LEU A 72 20.87 18.30 62.84
N GLY A 73 20.53 19.32 63.63
CA GLY A 73 20.05 20.61 63.15
C GLY A 73 21.14 21.50 62.51
N THR A 74 20.74 22.25 61.48
CA THR A 74 21.40 23.49 61.05
C THR A 74 20.36 24.60 61.19
N ASP A 75 20.38 25.26 62.35
CA ASP A 75 19.62 26.46 62.70
C ASP A 75 18.33 26.21 63.53
N ASP A 76 18.48 26.43 64.84
CA ASP A 76 17.49 26.97 65.79
C ASP A 76 16.62 26.07 66.71
N ASP A 77 16.93 24.80 66.89
CA ASP A 77 16.62 24.13 68.17
C ASP A 77 17.58 22.98 68.42
N GLY A 78 17.76 22.58 69.68
CA GLY A 78 18.66 21.48 70.05
C GLY A 78 18.35 20.16 69.31
N PRO A 79 19.23 19.16 69.37
CA PRO A 79 19.03 17.89 68.68
C PRO A 79 17.70 17.23 69.10
N THR A 80 16.76 17.08 68.16
CA THR A 80 15.48 16.40 68.37
C THR A 80 15.69 14.90 68.31
N VAL A 81 15.28 14.18 69.37
CA VAL A 81 15.31 12.71 69.43
C VAL A 81 13.96 12.17 69.01
N LEU A 82 13.95 11.25 68.04
CA LEU A 82 12.80 10.52 67.54
C LEU A 82 12.75 9.13 68.22
N PRO A 83 11.81 8.90 69.16
CA PRO A 83 11.73 7.64 69.91
C PRO A 83 10.98 6.50 69.20
N THR A 84 10.09 6.77 68.24
CA THR A 84 9.31 5.73 67.56
C THR A 84 9.57 5.66 66.05
N THR A 85 9.32 4.48 65.47
CA THR A 85 9.37 4.26 64.02
C THR A 85 8.34 5.10 63.26
N GLU A 86 7.22 5.43 63.91
CA GLU A 86 6.13 6.22 63.34
C GLU A 86 6.52 7.70 63.21
N GLU A 87 7.11 8.30 64.25
CA GLU A 87 7.61 9.68 64.20
C GLU A 87 8.77 9.86 63.20
N LEU A 88 9.60 8.82 63.03
CA LEU A 88 10.63 8.81 62.00
C LEU A 88 10.04 8.79 60.59
N VAL A 89 8.99 7.99 60.38
CA VAL A 89 8.28 7.93 59.10
C VAL A 89 7.68 9.30 58.81
N ASP A 90 6.91 9.88 59.72
CA ASP A 90 6.27 11.20 59.52
C ASP A 90 7.28 12.33 59.25
N TYR A 91 8.49 12.27 59.83
CA TYR A 91 9.55 13.24 59.54
C TYR A 91 10.03 13.18 58.07
N ILE A 92 10.20 11.96 57.55
CA ILE A 92 10.67 11.71 56.18
C ILE A 92 9.50 11.87 55.18
N TYR A 93 8.29 11.45 55.56
CA TYR A 93 7.12 11.36 54.68
C TYR A 93 6.40 12.70 54.52
N GLU A 94 6.60 13.36 53.37
CA GLU A 94 5.81 14.54 52.99
C GLU A 94 4.51 14.14 52.28
N HIS A 95 3.46 13.94 53.08
CA HIS A 95 2.14 13.52 52.60
C HIS A 95 1.56 14.41 51.48
N ASP A 96 1.77 15.73 51.54
CA ASP A 96 1.23 16.65 50.54
C ASP A 96 1.95 16.53 49.19
N THR A 97 3.27 16.34 49.21
CA THR A 97 4.07 16.15 47.99
C THR A 97 3.69 14.84 47.30
N LEU A 98 3.53 13.76 48.06
CA LEU A 98 3.11 12.47 47.51
C LEU A 98 1.69 12.52 46.93
N LYS A 99 0.73 13.15 47.63
CA LYS A 99 -0.62 13.35 47.09
C LYS A 99 -0.61 14.15 45.79
N ARG A 100 0.27 15.14 45.68
CA ARG A 100 0.41 15.93 44.45
C ARG A 100 0.97 15.07 43.31
N ILE A 101 2.00 14.27 43.57
CA ILE A 101 2.57 13.31 42.60
C ILE A 101 1.49 12.33 42.14
N GLU A 102 0.73 11.72 43.06
CA GLU A 102 -0.34 10.77 42.75
C GLU A 102 -1.46 11.41 41.90
N THR A 103 -1.79 12.68 42.18
CA THR A 103 -2.78 13.41 41.38
C THR A 103 -2.30 13.66 39.96
N ILE A 104 -1.03 14.05 39.78
CA ILE A 104 -0.42 14.28 38.47
C ILE A 104 -0.30 12.96 37.70
N GLU A 105 0.10 11.87 38.37
CA GLU A 105 0.17 10.54 37.79
C GLU A 105 -1.20 10.11 37.24
N LYS A 106 -2.26 10.31 38.02
CA LYS A 106 -3.62 10.01 37.60
C LYS A 106 -4.06 10.84 36.39
N ASP A 107 -3.75 12.13 36.35
CA ASP A 107 -4.08 13.00 35.20
C ASP A 107 -3.28 12.59 33.96
N ALA A 108 -1.99 12.28 34.11
CA ALA A 108 -1.13 11.82 33.02
C ALA A 108 -1.61 10.49 32.42
N LEU A 109 -2.03 9.54 33.27
CA LEU A 109 -2.62 8.28 32.85
C LEU A 109 -3.92 8.49 32.08
N GLN A 110 -4.80 9.35 32.59
CA GLN A 110 -6.05 9.68 31.93
C GLN A 110 -5.79 10.29 30.54
N ARG A 111 -4.90 11.28 30.43
CA ARG A 111 -4.58 11.92 29.14
C ARG A 111 -3.92 10.96 28.16
N THR A 112 -3.09 10.05 28.65
CA THR A 112 -2.50 9.00 27.81
C THR A 112 -3.58 8.06 27.27
N ALA A 113 -4.54 7.66 28.10
CA ALA A 113 -5.67 6.84 27.67
C ALA A 113 -6.54 7.55 26.63
N GLU A 114 -6.84 8.83 26.83
CA GLU A 114 -7.59 9.64 25.86
C GLU A 114 -6.82 9.77 24.53
N LYS A 115 -5.50 9.96 24.57
CA LYS A 115 -4.64 9.99 23.37
C LYS A 115 -4.69 8.68 22.60
N VAL A 116 -4.66 7.54 23.30
CA VAL A 116 -4.79 6.20 22.67
C VAL A 116 -6.15 6.08 21.98
N ALA A 117 -7.24 6.51 22.63
CA ALA A 117 -8.57 6.46 22.04
C ALA A 117 -8.67 7.31 20.75
N VAL A 118 -8.06 8.50 20.71
CA VAL A 118 -8.04 9.33 19.50
C VAL A 118 -7.19 8.68 18.39
N ALA A 119 -6.10 8.01 18.74
CA ALA A 119 -5.28 7.25 17.80
C ALA A 119 -6.05 6.08 17.18
N GLU A 120 -6.77 5.31 17.99
CA GLU A 120 -7.64 4.21 17.54
C GLU A 120 -8.74 4.72 16.61
N GLN A 121 -9.38 5.85 16.95
CA GLN A 121 -10.38 6.47 16.09
C GLN A 121 -9.78 6.90 14.74
N SER A 122 -8.60 7.51 14.74
CA SER A 122 -7.90 7.94 13.53
C SER A 122 -7.54 6.75 12.64
N HIS A 123 -7.04 5.67 13.25
CA HIS A 123 -6.76 4.42 12.55
C HIS A 123 -8.02 3.83 11.92
N ALA A 124 -9.13 3.77 12.66
CA ALA A 124 -10.40 3.27 12.15
C ALA A 124 -10.92 4.09 10.96
N LEU A 125 -10.78 5.42 10.99
CA LEU A 125 -11.14 6.28 9.86
C LEU A 125 -10.34 5.92 8.60
N VAL A 126 -9.02 5.78 8.73
CA VAL A 126 -8.14 5.43 7.60
C VAL A 126 -8.46 4.02 7.08
N ASP A 127 -8.61 3.05 7.97
CA ASP A 127 -8.91 1.65 7.61
C ASP A 127 -10.24 1.52 6.85
N ASN A 128 -11.27 2.26 7.26
CA ASN A 128 -12.55 2.29 6.56
C ASN A 128 -12.43 2.86 5.14
N VAL A 129 -11.61 3.92 4.95
CA VAL A 129 -11.35 4.49 3.62
C VAL A 129 -10.59 3.49 2.75
N CYS A 130 -9.55 2.84 3.29
CA CYS A 130 -8.78 1.82 2.58
C CYS A 130 -9.67 0.66 2.10
N LYS A 131 -10.46 0.06 3.02
CA LYS A 131 -11.39 -1.03 2.69
C LYS A 131 -12.41 -0.65 1.63
N ARG A 132 -12.89 0.60 1.66
CA ARG A 132 -13.82 1.10 0.65
C ARG A 132 -13.14 1.25 -0.71
N LEU A 133 -11.95 1.84 -0.75
CA LEU A 133 -11.16 1.97 -2.00
C LEU A 133 -10.84 0.60 -2.59
N GLU A 134 -10.50 -0.40 -1.77
CA GLU A 134 -10.31 -1.78 -2.22
C GLU A 134 -11.59 -2.36 -2.85
N SER A 135 -12.74 -2.18 -2.21
CA SER A 135 -14.03 -2.62 -2.74
C SER A 135 -14.36 -1.93 -4.07
N ASP A 136 -14.12 -0.62 -4.17
CA ASP A 136 -14.34 0.16 -5.38
C ASP A 136 -13.43 -0.30 -6.51
N LEU A 137 -12.15 -0.55 -6.23
CA LEU A 137 -11.19 -1.09 -7.20
C LEU A 137 -11.65 -2.45 -7.73
N ILE A 138 -12.07 -3.36 -6.85
CA ILE A 138 -12.61 -4.67 -7.25
C ILE A 138 -13.86 -4.52 -8.13
N GLN A 139 -14.75 -3.57 -7.80
CA GLN A 139 -15.97 -3.36 -8.56
C GLN A 139 -15.69 -2.73 -9.93
N ILE A 140 -14.75 -1.78 -10.00
CA ILE A 140 -14.27 -1.18 -11.24
C ILE A 140 -13.62 -2.25 -12.11
N GLU A 141 -12.75 -3.09 -11.54
CA GLU A 141 -12.11 -4.20 -12.24
C GLU A 141 -13.15 -5.14 -12.86
N LYS A 142 -14.14 -5.60 -12.08
CA LYS A 142 -15.24 -6.44 -12.58
C LYS A 142 -16.02 -5.77 -13.71
N THR A 143 -16.29 -4.47 -13.59
CA THR A 143 -17.02 -3.70 -14.61
C THR A 143 -16.20 -3.59 -15.90
N LEU A 144 -14.90 -3.34 -15.78
CA LEU A 144 -14.01 -3.25 -16.93
C LEU A 144 -13.78 -4.62 -17.61
N GLN A 145 -13.69 -5.70 -16.83
CA GLN A 145 -13.66 -7.06 -17.36
C GLN A 145 -14.94 -7.39 -18.12
N ALA A 146 -16.12 -7.06 -17.57
CA ALA A 146 -17.42 -7.30 -18.20
C ALA A 146 -17.61 -6.52 -19.51
N ASN A 147 -17.09 -5.29 -19.57
CA ASN A 147 -17.15 -4.44 -20.78
C ASN A 147 -16.01 -4.73 -21.78
N GLY A 148 -15.13 -5.68 -21.45
CA GLY A 148 -13.94 -6.03 -22.22
C GLY A 148 -12.95 -4.86 -22.39
N GLY A 149 -12.99 -3.89 -21.47
CA GLY A 149 -12.09 -2.74 -21.42
C GLY A 149 -10.82 -3.02 -20.60
N PHE A 150 -10.76 -4.14 -19.89
CA PHE A 150 -9.60 -4.55 -19.11
C PHE A 150 -9.41 -6.07 -19.22
N GLN A 151 -8.46 -6.48 -20.06
CA GLN A 151 -7.73 -7.72 -19.84
C GLN A 151 -6.55 -7.32 -18.97
N ALA A 152 -6.56 -7.74 -17.70
CA ALA A 152 -5.43 -7.48 -16.81
C ALA A 152 -4.14 -7.97 -17.50
N PRO A 153 -3.11 -7.12 -17.64
CA PRO A 153 -1.81 -7.59 -18.10
C PRO A 153 -1.24 -8.50 -17.00
N GLY A 154 -1.46 -9.82 -17.11
CA GLY A 154 -0.85 -10.78 -16.18
C GLY A 154 -1.64 -12.04 -15.83
N MET A 155 -2.87 -12.25 -16.31
CA MET A 155 -3.51 -13.56 -16.19
C MET A 155 -3.88 -14.09 -17.56
N ALA A 156 -2.84 -14.43 -18.34
CA ALA A 156 -3.06 -15.27 -19.50
C ALA A 156 -3.77 -16.54 -19.07
N LYS A 157 -4.87 -16.86 -19.73
CA LYS A 157 -5.59 -18.10 -19.51
C LYS A 157 -4.90 -19.21 -20.27
N VAL A 158 -5.07 -20.43 -19.80
CA VAL A 158 -4.67 -21.62 -20.56
C VAL A 158 -5.38 -21.57 -21.91
N ASN A 159 -4.62 -21.76 -22.98
CA ASN A 159 -5.00 -21.63 -24.38
C ASN A 159 -5.08 -20.21 -24.97
N ASP A 160 -4.70 -19.17 -24.21
CA ASP A 160 -4.57 -17.84 -24.81
C ASP A 160 -3.41 -17.81 -25.81
N LEU A 161 -3.59 -17.04 -26.89
CA LEU A 161 -2.54 -16.79 -27.88
C LEU A 161 -1.59 -15.72 -27.36
N ALA A 162 -0.30 -15.93 -27.59
CA ALA A 162 0.76 -15.02 -27.20
C ALA A 162 1.78 -14.90 -28.33
N ALA A 163 2.35 -13.72 -28.51
CA ALA A 163 3.58 -13.56 -29.25
C ALA A 163 4.76 -13.77 -28.30
N VAL A 164 5.72 -14.59 -28.71
CA VAL A 164 6.90 -14.90 -27.89
C VAL A 164 8.20 -14.60 -28.63
N GLN A 165 9.18 -14.15 -27.87
CA GLN A 165 10.53 -13.92 -28.34
C GLN A 165 11.45 -15.02 -27.79
N VAL A 166 11.82 -15.99 -28.64
CA VAL A 166 12.65 -17.14 -28.23
C VAL A 166 14.07 -16.72 -27.86
N THR A 167 14.63 -15.75 -28.58
CA THR A 167 15.98 -15.22 -28.31
C THR A 167 15.85 -13.79 -27.78
N PRO A 168 16.27 -13.49 -26.54
CA PRO A 168 16.16 -12.14 -26.00
C PRO A 168 16.81 -11.11 -26.93
N GLY A 169 16.04 -10.10 -27.34
CA GLY A 169 16.51 -9.03 -28.23
C GLY A 169 16.50 -9.34 -29.72
N SER A 170 16.01 -10.51 -30.16
CA SER A 170 15.77 -10.76 -31.59
C SER A 170 14.54 -10.00 -32.10
N PRO A 171 14.53 -9.48 -33.34
CA PRO A 171 13.31 -8.95 -33.93
C PRO A 171 12.27 -10.03 -34.23
N ASP A 172 12.64 -11.30 -34.09
CA ASP A 172 11.81 -12.46 -34.41
C ASP A 172 10.83 -12.77 -33.28
N TRP A 173 9.54 -12.61 -33.58
CA TRP A 173 8.42 -12.96 -32.72
C TRP A 173 7.60 -14.07 -33.37
N ILE A 174 7.25 -15.09 -32.59
CA ILE A 174 6.46 -16.24 -33.07
C ILE A 174 5.15 -16.38 -32.29
N LEU A 175 4.14 -16.96 -32.93
CA LEU A 175 2.86 -17.27 -32.31
C LEU A 175 2.98 -18.53 -31.46
N ALA A 176 2.63 -18.40 -30.20
CA ALA A 176 2.57 -19.49 -29.26
C ALA A 176 1.25 -19.46 -28.47
N LYS A 177 0.96 -20.58 -27.82
CA LYS A 177 -0.22 -20.80 -27.02
C LYS A 177 0.16 -21.04 -25.58
N VAL A 178 -0.46 -20.31 -24.66
CA VAL A 178 -0.17 -20.44 -23.22
C VAL A 178 -0.65 -21.79 -22.70
N VAL A 179 0.28 -22.58 -22.16
CA VAL A 179 0.00 -23.87 -21.52
C VAL A 179 -0.23 -23.65 -20.03
N THR A 180 0.72 -23.00 -19.35
CA THR A 180 0.62 -22.65 -17.93
C THR A 180 1.36 -21.35 -17.62
N HIS A 181 0.89 -20.61 -16.63
CA HIS A 181 1.56 -19.42 -16.10
C HIS A 181 1.75 -19.59 -14.60
N ASP A 182 2.97 -19.37 -14.11
CA ASP A 182 3.26 -19.31 -12.69
C ASP A 182 3.37 -17.84 -12.25
N PRO A 183 2.34 -17.28 -11.58
CA PRO A 183 2.35 -15.88 -11.17
C PRO A 183 3.36 -15.58 -10.07
N THR A 184 3.90 -16.60 -9.39
CA THR A 184 4.89 -16.41 -8.32
C THR A 184 6.29 -16.18 -8.90
N THR A 185 6.61 -16.91 -9.98
CA THR A 185 7.92 -16.82 -10.64
C THR A 185 7.91 -15.92 -11.87
N GLY A 186 6.72 -15.54 -12.37
CA GLY A 186 6.56 -14.74 -13.59
C GLY A 186 6.93 -15.51 -14.87
N MET A 187 6.98 -16.85 -14.78
CA MET A 187 7.37 -17.73 -15.87
C MET A 187 6.14 -18.26 -16.62
N TYR A 188 6.21 -18.26 -17.95
CA TYR A 188 5.21 -18.80 -18.84
C TYR A 188 5.73 -20.06 -19.51
N ARG A 189 4.90 -21.09 -19.54
CA ARG A 189 5.07 -22.27 -20.39
C ARG A 189 4.16 -22.12 -21.60
N LEU A 190 4.74 -22.07 -22.78
CA LEU A 190 4.02 -21.86 -24.04
C LEU A 190 4.33 -22.99 -25.03
N SER A 191 3.36 -23.34 -25.86
CA SER A 191 3.53 -24.27 -26.98
C SER A 191 3.56 -23.48 -28.27
N ASP A 192 4.50 -23.78 -29.17
CA ASP A 192 4.47 -23.29 -30.55
C ASP A 192 3.14 -23.70 -31.22
N GLU A 193 2.57 -22.79 -32.01
CA GLU A 193 1.34 -23.05 -32.79
C GLU A 193 1.66 -23.77 -34.12
N ASP A 194 2.94 -23.85 -34.51
CA ASP A 194 3.34 -24.65 -35.67
C ASP A 194 3.14 -26.15 -35.40
N THR A 195 2.19 -26.73 -36.14
CA THR A 195 1.74 -28.13 -36.05
C THR A 195 2.83 -29.18 -36.27
N GLU A 196 3.97 -28.81 -36.85
CA GLU A 196 5.09 -29.73 -37.08
C GLU A 196 6.12 -29.74 -35.93
N SER A 197 6.12 -28.70 -35.09
CA SER A 197 7.22 -28.40 -34.18
C SER A 197 7.02 -28.94 -32.76
N ASN A 198 5.78 -28.96 -32.24
CA ASN A 198 5.44 -29.35 -30.84
C ASN A 198 6.42 -28.79 -29.77
N LYS A 199 7.06 -27.65 -30.06
CA LYS A 199 8.09 -27.06 -29.20
C LYS A 199 7.41 -26.39 -28.01
N ILE A 200 7.93 -26.66 -26.81
CA ILE A 200 7.48 -26.01 -25.59
C ILE A 200 8.58 -25.04 -25.14
N PHE A 201 8.18 -23.80 -24.86
CA PHE A 201 9.05 -22.73 -24.39
C PHE A 201 8.72 -22.41 -22.94
N ASP A 202 9.75 -22.27 -22.10
CA ASP A 202 9.63 -21.74 -20.74
C ASP A 202 10.31 -20.36 -20.72
N LEU A 203 9.53 -19.28 -20.77
CA LEU A 203 10.00 -17.91 -20.96
C LEU A 203 9.51 -16.96 -19.85
N PRO A 204 10.31 -15.96 -19.44
CA PRO A 204 9.88 -14.92 -18.52
C PRO A 204 8.85 -14.00 -19.18
N GLN A 205 8.05 -13.31 -18.35
CA GLN A 205 7.05 -12.33 -18.80
C GLN A 205 7.61 -11.25 -19.74
N SER A 206 8.90 -10.89 -19.62
CA SER A 206 9.54 -9.88 -20.50
C SER A 206 9.62 -10.29 -21.97
N GLN A 207 9.51 -11.58 -22.28
CA GLN A 207 9.60 -12.14 -23.63
C GLN A 207 8.25 -12.59 -24.19
N VAL A 208 7.16 -12.30 -23.46
CA VAL A 208 5.82 -12.82 -23.75
C VAL A 208 4.83 -11.67 -23.82
N VAL A 209 4.17 -11.52 -24.97
CA VAL A 209 3.10 -10.55 -25.18
C VAL A 209 1.79 -11.31 -25.40
N ILE A 210 0.88 -11.24 -24.43
CA ILE A 210 -0.43 -11.90 -24.54
C ILE A 210 -1.29 -11.14 -25.55
N LEU A 211 -1.82 -11.85 -26.54
CA LEU A 211 -2.61 -11.27 -27.62
C LEU A 211 -4.05 -11.05 -27.15
N GLY A 212 -4.29 -9.85 -26.61
CA GLY A 212 -5.63 -9.35 -26.32
C GLY A 212 -6.17 -8.58 -27.50
N GLY A 213 -7.35 -8.96 -28.02
CA GLY A 213 -7.96 -8.32 -29.19
C GLY A 213 -7.90 -6.79 -29.11
N LEU A 214 -7.01 -6.20 -29.90
CA LEU A 214 -6.68 -4.78 -29.82
C LEU A 214 -7.92 -3.94 -30.15
N ARG A 215 -8.23 -2.95 -29.32
CA ARG A 215 -9.32 -2.00 -29.57
C ARG A 215 -8.69 -0.66 -29.96
N ASN A 216 -9.28 0.00 -30.96
CA ASN A 216 -8.95 1.37 -31.41
C ASN A 216 -7.66 1.54 -32.26
N LEU A 217 -7.36 0.60 -33.16
CA LEU A 217 -6.30 0.79 -34.17
C LEU A 217 -6.67 1.87 -35.20
N SER A 218 -5.72 2.75 -35.51
CA SER A 218 -5.88 3.83 -36.50
C SER A 218 -5.14 3.55 -37.80
N LYS A 219 -5.63 4.12 -38.92
CA LYS A 219 -4.92 4.02 -40.21
C LYS A 219 -3.55 4.69 -40.09
N GLY A 220 -2.50 4.00 -40.55
CA GLY A 220 -1.11 4.48 -40.52
C GLY A 220 -0.34 4.10 -39.25
N GLU A 221 -0.97 3.38 -38.31
CA GLU A 221 -0.31 2.91 -37.09
C GLU A 221 0.60 1.70 -37.39
N THR A 222 1.78 1.66 -36.76
CA THR A 222 2.73 0.55 -36.87
C THR A 222 2.35 -0.55 -35.89
N VAL A 223 2.24 -1.78 -36.38
CA VAL A 223 1.90 -2.98 -35.61
C VAL A 223 2.78 -4.15 -36.04
N PHE A 224 2.76 -5.23 -35.27
CA PHE A 224 3.30 -6.53 -35.68
C PHE A 224 2.13 -7.47 -35.94
N ALA A 225 2.10 -8.08 -37.12
CA ALA A 225 1.02 -8.95 -37.58
C ALA A 225 1.57 -10.28 -38.07
N ILE A 226 0.80 -11.35 -37.93
CA ILE A 226 1.17 -12.65 -38.48
C ILE A 226 1.04 -12.62 -40.00
N TYR A 227 2.10 -13.02 -40.71
CA TYR A 227 2.06 -13.13 -42.17
C TYR A 227 1.19 -14.34 -42.56
N PRO A 228 0.34 -14.24 -43.61
CA PRO A 228 -0.51 -15.35 -44.03
C PRO A 228 0.26 -16.66 -44.21
N ASP A 229 -0.32 -17.76 -43.75
CA ASP A 229 0.27 -19.11 -43.80
C ASP A 229 1.58 -19.29 -43.01
N THR A 230 1.90 -18.36 -42.09
CA THR A 230 3.04 -18.46 -41.18
C THR A 230 2.61 -18.38 -39.71
N THR A 231 3.53 -18.72 -38.80
CA THR A 231 3.41 -18.51 -37.35
C THR A 231 4.31 -17.38 -36.85
N SER A 232 4.87 -16.57 -37.75
CA SER A 232 5.81 -15.49 -37.42
C SER A 232 5.17 -14.11 -37.55
N PHE A 233 5.52 -13.22 -36.64
CA PHE A 233 5.08 -11.83 -36.64
C PHE A 233 6.06 -10.95 -37.41
N TYR A 234 5.52 -10.10 -38.27
CA TYR A 234 6.28 -9.14 -39.06
C TYR A 234 5.72 -7.74 -38.88
N GLN A 235 6.60 -6.75 -38.99
CA GLN A 235 6.21 -5.35 -38.92
C GLN A 235 5.28 -4.98 -40.10
N ALA A 236 4.16 -4.37 -39.77
CA ALA A 236 3.15 -3.94 -40.71
C ALA A 236 2.53 -2.59 -40.31
N THR A 237 1.92 -1.92 -41.28
CA THR A 237 1.20 -0.66 -41.07
C THR A 237 -0.28 -0.87 -41.34
N ILE A 238 -1.15 -0.32 -40.49
CA ILE A 238 -2.61 -0.43 -40.68
C ILE A 238 -3.05 0.35 -41.93
N ALA A 239 -3.48 -0.37 -42.97
CA ALA A 239 -3.99 0.20 -44.21
C ALA A 239 -5.47 0.61 -44.08
N GLN A 240 -6.26 -0.21 -43.39
CA GLN A 240 -7.69 0.05 -43.14
C GLN A 240 -8.06 -0.37 -41.72
N VAL A 241 -8.83 0.47 -41.01
CA VAL A 241 -9.28 0.23 -39.64
C VAL A 241 -10.10 -1.06 -39.49
N PRO A 242 -10.13 -1.68 -38.30
CA PRO A 242 -10.78 -2.98 -38.09
C PRO A 242 -12.26 -2.97 -38.50
N ARG A 243 -12.65 -3.92 -39.35
CA ARG A 243 -14.06 -4.14 -39.73
C ARG A 243 -14.59 -5.41 -39.06
N LYS A 244 -15.80 -5.31 -38.48
CA LYS A 244 -16.52 -6.46 -37.97
C LYS A 244 -17.08 -7.25 -39.16
N SER A 245 -16.64 -8.49 -39.33
CA SER A 245 -17.27 -9.40 -40.29
C SER A 245 -18.60 -9.90 -39.73
N THR A 246 -19.60 -10.06 -40.59
CA THR A 246 -20.94 -10.58 -40.26
C THR A 246 -20.91 -12.00 -39.68
N GLY A 247 -19.76 -12.69 -39.73
CA GLY A 247 -19.50 -14.02 -39.16
C GLY A 247 -18.73 -14.05 -37.83
N GLY A 248 -18.60 -12.94 -37.10
CA GLY A 248 -18.08 -12.94 -35.72
C GLY A 248 -16.56 -12.77 -35.56
N GLY A 249 -15.81 -12.55 -36.64
CA GLY A 249 -14.40 -12.19 -36.60
C GLY A 249 -14.15 -10.73 -36.98
N SER A 250 -13.35 -10.00 -36.19
CA SER A 250 -12.82 -8.69 -36.57
C SER A 250 -11.50 -8.88 -37.32
N PHE A 251 -11.39 -8.35 -38.53
CA PHE A 251 -10.16 -8.33 -39.31
C PHE A 251 -9.75 -6.90 -39.63
N VAL A 252 -8.48 -6.70 -39.91
CA VAL A 252 -7.90 -5.40 -40.27
C VAL A 252 -6.99 -5.61 -41.47
N MET A 253 -6.92 -4.60 -42.34
CA MET A 253 -6.05 -4.66 -43.51
C MET A 253 -4.71 -4.02 -43.15
N VAL A 254 -3.62 -4.74 -43.40
CA VAL A 254 -2.26 -4.30 -43.08
C VAL A 254 -1.35 -4.42 -44.30
N ASN A 255 -0.34 -3.54 -44.34
CA ASN A 255 0.72 -3.54 -45.34
C ASN A 255 2.03 -3.89 -44.65
N PHE A 256 2.62 -5.03 -45.02
CA PHE A 256 3.90 -5.47 -44.45
C PHE A 256 5.04 -4.65 -45.03
N VAL A 257 5.99 -4.24 -44.18
CA VAL A 257 7.05 -3.28 -44.55
C VAL A 257 7.98 -3.81 -45.67
N ASP A 258 8.09 -5.14 -45.82
CA ASP A 258 9.01 -5.80 -46.77
C ASP A 258 8.30 -6.64 -47.85
N ASP A 259 6.98 -6.44 -48.05
CA ASP A 259 6.16 -7.22 -49.00
C ASP A 259 5.86 -6.43 -50.28
N SER A 260 6.82 -5.61 -50.72
CA SER A 260 6.68 -4.89 -52.00
C SER A 260 7.03 -5.82 -53.15
N ASP A 261 6.14 -5.89 -54.15
CA ASP A 261 6.38 -6.69 -55.34
C ASP A 261 7.53 -6.11 -56.21
N GLU A 262 7.86 -6.79 -57.32
CA GLU A 262 8.88 -6.34 -58.28
C GLU A 262 8.61 -4.93 -58.87
N ASN A 263 7.41 -4.37 -58.66
CA ASN A 263 7.00 -3.03 -59.07
C ASN A 263 6.93 -2.02 -57.92
N GLY A 264 7.33 -2.40 -56.69
CA GLY A 264 7.29 -1.56 -55.51
C GLY A 264 5.88 -1.36 -54.92
N ILE A 265 4.91 -2.19 -55.29
CA ILE A 265 3.54 -2.12 -54.82
C ILE A 265 3.38 -3.06 -53.62
N THR A 266 2.99 -2.52 -52.47
CA THR A 266 2.61 -3.32 -51.30
C THR A 266 1.13 -3.65 -51.35
N HIS A 267 0.77 -4.92 -51.21
CA HIS A 267 -0.63 -5.36 -51.21
C HIS A 267 -1.25 -5.34 -49.82
N ASP A 268 -2.47 -4.81 -49.71
CA ASP A 268 -3.28 -4.89 -48.50
C ASP A 268 -3.60 -6.36 -48.16
N LYS A 269 -3.13 -6.84 -47.00
CA LYS A 269 -3.45 -8.20 -46.51
C LYS A 269 -4.41 -8.16 -45.33
N ALA A 270 -5.38 -9.07 -45.33
CA ALA A 270 -6.35 -9.20 -44.24
C ALA A 270 -5.78 -10.05 -43.11
N VAL A 271 -5.65 -9.48 -41.91
CA VAL A 271 -5.18 -10.19 -40.71
C VAL A 271 -6.25 -10.12 -39.63
N LEU A 272 -6.43 -11.21 -38.89
CA LEU A 272 -7.36 -11.26 -37.76
C LEU A 272 -6.84 -10.36 -36.62
N LEU A 273 -7.74 -9.63 -35.97
CA LEU A 273 -7.38 -8.71 -34.89
C LEU A 273 -6.72 -9.40 -33.67
N LYS A 274 -6.94 -10.72 -33.53
CA LYS A 274 -6.29 -11.57 -32.51
C LYS A 274 -4.86 -11.99 -32.87
N HIS A 275 -4.40 -11.73 -34.09
CA HIS A 275 -3.07 -12.08 -34.60
C HIS A 275 -2.21 -10.82 -34.79
N ILE A 276 -2.51 -9.77 -34.02
CA ILE A 276 -1.84 -8.49 -34.09
C ILE A 276 -1.42 -8.10 -32.69
N MET A 277 -0.20 -7.61 -32.60
CA MET A 277 0.36 -7.02 -31.39
C MET A 277 0.85 -5.61 -31.69
N LEU A 278 0.84 -4.76 -30.66
CA LEU A 278 1.51 -3.47 -30.75
C LEU A 278 3.03 -3.69 -30.73
N PRO A 279 3.82 -2.74 -31.28
CA PRO A 279 5.27 -2.80 -31.22
C PRO A 279 5.73 -2.99 -29.76
N PRO A 280 6.56 -4.01 -29.49
CA PRO A 280 7.07 -4.25 -28.15
C PRO A 280 8.16 -3.21 -27.86
N TYR A 281 7.83 -2.25 -26.99
CA TYR A 281 8.67 -1.17 -26.42
C TYR A 281 9.71 -0.49 -27.34
#